data_AF-A0A918I4H5-F1
#
_entry.id   AF-A0A918I4H5-F1
#
_cell.length_a   1.000
_cell.length_b   1.000
_cell.length_c   1.000
_cell.angle_alpha   90.00
_cell.angle_beta   90.00
_cell.angle_gamma   90.00
#
_symmetry.space_group_name_H-M   'P 1'
#
loop_
_entity.id
_entity.type
_entity.pdbx_description
1 polymer ?
#
loop_
_entity_poly.entity_id
_entity_poly.type
_entity_poly.pdbx_seq_one_letter_code
_entity_poly.pdbx_strand_id
1 'polypeptide(L)'
;MEAEVDFGDVKVWLAGELVSCYLFSFRLSYSGKAVHRVFSSCGQEAFFEGHAHALQTLGGVPRTKVRYDNLKSAVAQVLGLSRARVETDRWIAFRSHFGIEGAHEKGGVEGQISYFRRNHFTPVPEIGSLAELNELVDQWDLHDGRRRIGARPRTIDE
;
A
#
# COMPACT_ATOMS: atom_id res chain seq x y z
N MET A 1 13.54 10.02 4.79
CA MET A 1 12.65 9.03 5.41
C MET A 1 12.45 7.94 4.38
N GLU A 2 12.61 6.70 4.81
CA GLU A 2 12.47 5.52 3.94
C GLU A 2 11.06 4.93 4.10
N ALA A 3 10.54 4.34 3.03
CA ALA A 3 9.27 3.63 3.03
C ALA A 3 9.42 2.25 2.39
N GLU A 4 8.52 1.34 2.76
CA GLU A 4 8.35 0.01 2.19
C GLU A 4 6.95 -0.08 1.58
N VAL A 5 6.87 -0.66 0.38
CA VAL A 5 5.60 -0.84 -0.34
C VAL A 5 5.45 -2.29 -0.78
N ASP A 6 4.26 -2.84 -0.55
CA ASP A 6 3.89 -4.18 -0.99
C ASP A 6 2.37 -4.32 -1.20
N PHE A 7 1.97 -5.42 -1.85
CA PHE A 7 0.58 -5.82 -2.01
C PHE A 7 0.31 -7.13 -1.26
N GLY A 8 -0.84 -7.21 -0.59
CA GLY A 8 -1.31 -8.44 0.04
C GLY A 8 -2.70 -8.85 -0.46
N ASP A 9 -2.94 -10.15 -0.59
CA ASP A 9 -4.27 -10.66 -0.94
C ASP A 9 -5.27 -10.49 0.21
N VAL A 10 -6.46 -10.01 -0.12
CA VAL A 10 -7.61 -9.93 0.79
C VAL A 10 -8.86 -10.51 0.14
N LYS A 11 -9.80 -10.94 0.97
CA LYS A 11 -11.13 -11.39 0.57
C LYS A 11 -12.16 -10.40 1.08
N VAL A 12 -13.20 -10.16 0.29
CA VAL A 12 -14.36 -9.35 0.69
C VAL A 12 -15.64 -9.95 0.10
N TRP A 13 -16.75 -9.79 0.79
CA TRP A 13 -18.08 -10.05 0.25
C TRP A 13 -18.55 -8.80 -0.47
N LEU A 14 -18.39 -8.75 -1.79
CA LEU A 14 -18.82 -7.64 -2.64
C LEU A 14 -20.20 -7.96 -3.22
N ALA A 15 -21.22 -7.21 -2.80
CA ALA A 15 -22.61 -7.41 -3.24
C ALA A 15 -23.08 -8.89 -3.11
N GLY A 16 -22.65 -9.57 -2.05
CA GLY A 16 -22.98 -10.96 -1.77
C GLY A 16 -22.06 -12.01 -2.41
N GLU A 17 -21.05 -11.61 -3.20
CA GLU A 17 -20.07 -12.52 -3.80
C GLU A 17 -18.70 -12.42 -3.11
N LEU A 18 -18.07 -13.56 -2.80
CA LEU A 18 -16.74 -13.58 -2.20
C LEU A 18 -15.66 -13.37 -3.28
N VAL A 19 -15.10 -12.18 -3.34
CA VAL A 19 -14.09 -11.80 -4.34
C VAL A 19 -12.69 -11.68 -3.73
N SER A 20 -11.66 -11.98 -4.53
CA SER A 20 -10.27 -11.65 -4.20
C SER A 20 -9.99 -10.20 -4.59
N CYS A 21 -9.32 -9.46 -3.70
CA CYS A 21 -8.81 -8.12 -3.96
C CYS A 21 -7.38 -8.00 -3.44
N TYR A 22 -6.74 -6.88 -3.75
CA TYR A 22 -5.35 -6.61 -3.43
C TYR A 22 -5.26 -5.39 -2.53
N LEU A 23 -4.71 -5.58 -1.33
CA LEU A 23 -4.39 -4.53 -0.35
C LEU A 23 -3.01 -3.97 -0.68
N PHE A 24 -2.98 -2.78 -1.26
CA PHE A 24 -1.78 -1.95 -1.31
C PHE A 24 -1.43 -1.48 0.10
N SER A 25 -0.16 -1.58 0.50
CA SER A 25 0.35 -1.05 1.77
C SER A 25 1.58 -0.21 1.52
N PHE A 26 1.55 1.04 1.98
CA PHE A 26 2.67 1.97 1.99
C PHE A 26 3.05 2.27 3.44
N ARG A 27 4.22 1.82 3.88
CA ARG A 27 4.65 1.92 5.28
C ARG A 27 5.93 2.72 5.41
N LEU A 28 5.95 3.74 6.27
CA LEU A 28 7.16 4.46 6.65
C LEU A 28 8.02 3.60 7.58
N SER A 29 9.27 3.32 7.22
CA SER A 29 10.14 2.41 7.98
C SER A 29 10.49 2.96 9.37
N TYR A 30 10.58 4.28 9.51
CA TYR A 30 10.92 4.95 10.77
C TYR A 30 9.77 4.92 11.78
N SER A 31 8.63 5.53 11.46
CA SER A 31 7.48 5.62 12.38
C SER A 31 6.65 4.34 12.42
N GLY A 32 6.65 3.56 11.34
CA GLY A 32 5.73 2.46 11.13
C GLY A 32 4.32 2.91 10.70
N LYS A 33 4.11 4.21 10.46
CA LYS A 33 2.87 4.74 9.88
C LYS A 33 2.64 4.12 8.52
N ALA A 34 1.43 3.65 8.28
CA ALA A 34 1.06 3.00 7.05
C ALA A 34 -0.21 3.61 6.48
N VAL A 35 -0.31 3.61 5.16
CA VAL A 35 -1.52 3.93 4.42
C VAL A 35 -1.83 2.76 3.50
N HIS A 36 -3.10 2.40 3.42
CA HIS A 36 -3.57 1.27 2.63
C HIS A 36 -4.62 1.70 1.61
N ARG A 37 -4.78 0.86 0.59
CA ARG A 37 -5.87 1.00 -0.38
C ARG A 37 -6.16 -0.38 -1.00
N VAL A 38 -7.41 -0.67 -1.27
CA VAL A 38 -7.84 -1.95 -1.84
C VAL A 38 -8.25 -1.77 -3.30
N PHE A 39 -7.72 -2.66 -4.14
CA PHE A 39 -7.96 -2.69 -5.58
C PHE A 39 -8.47 -4.07 -6.02
N SER A 40 -9.25 -4.10 -7.11
CA SER A 40 -9.64 -5.35 -7.77
C SER A 40 -8.50 -6.03 -8.52
N SER A 41 -7.40 -5.30 -8.81
CA SER A 41 -6.19 -5.82 -9.45
C SER A 41 -4.93 -5.18 -8.87
N CYS A 42 -3.79 -5.84 -9.03
CA CYS A 42 -2.46 -5.32 -8.65
C CYS A 42 -1.69 -4.70 -9.84
N GLY A 43 -2.41 -4.25 -10.87
CA GLY A 43 -1.81 -3.67 -12.09
C GLY A 43 -1.22 -2.27 -11.91
N GLN A 44 -0.79 -1.68 -13.03
CA GLN A 44 -0.18 -0.34 -13.07
C GLN A 44 -1.03 0.76 -12.43
N GLU A 45 -2.33 0.77 -12.72
CA GLU A 45 -3.23 1.79 -12.20
C GLU A 45 -3.31 1.72 -10.68
N ALA A 46 -3.49 0.51 -10.12
CA ALA A 46 -3.48 0.28 -8.68
C ALA A 46 -2.15 0.70 -8.04
N PHE A 47 -1.03 0.41 -8.71
CA PHE A 47 0.29 0.83 -8.24
C PHE A 47 0.40 2.36 -8.16
N PHE A 48 0.09 3.09 -9.24
CA PHE A 48 0.19 4.55 -9.25
C PHE A 48 -0.83 5.22 -8.32
N GLU A 49 -2.07 4.76 -8.34
CA GLU A 49 -3.13 5.30 -7.49
C GLU A 49 -2.83 5.05 -6.01
N GLY A 50 -2.33 3.86 -5.65
CA GLY A 50 -1.93 3.54 -4.28
C GLY A 50 -0.85 4.49 -3.76
N HIS A 51 0.17 4.78 -4.58
CA HIS A 51 1.20 5.75 -4.22
C HIS A 51 0.64 7.17 -4.12
N ALA A 52 -0.15 7.61 -5.09
CA ALA A 52 -0.74 8.94 -5.08
C ALA A 52 -1.58 9.17 -3.81
N HIS A 53 -2.44 8.20 -3.48
CA HIS A 53 -3.23 8.20 -2.26
C HIS A 53 -2.35 8.27 -1.01
N ALA A 54 -1.37 7.38 -0.89
CA ALA A 54 -0.49 7.34 0.29
C ALA A 54 0.23 8.67 0.53
N LEU A 55 0.73 9.32 -0.52
CA LEU A 55 1.48 10.57 -0.39
C LEU A 55 0.58 11.75 -0.03
N GLN A 56 -0.63 11.77 -0.61
CA GLN A 56 -1.63 12.77 -0.28
C GLN A 56 -2.03 12.63 1.20
N THR A 57 -2.27 11.41 1.66
CA THR A 57 -2.65 11.10 3.05
C THR A 57 -1.51 11.39 4.04
N LEU A 58 -0.26 11.12 3.67
CA LEU A 58 0.92 11.40 4.51
C LEU A 58 1.36 12.87 4.47
N GLY A 59 0.76 13.71 3.62
CA GLY A 59 1.09 15.12 3.49
C GLY A 59 2.44 15.40 2.85
N GLY A 60 3.00 14.44 2.10
CA GLY A 60 4.27 14.63 1.39
C GLY A 60 5.02 13.36 1.01
N VAL A 61 6.09 13.55 0.25
CA VAL A 61 6.94 12.47 -0.29
C VAL A 61 8.03 12.11 0.72
N PRO A 62 8.32 10.82 0.98
CA PRO A 62 9.48 10.44 1.76
C PRO A 62 10.75 11.01 1.13
N ARG A 63 11.51 11.80 1.88
CA ARG A 63 12.67 12.57 1.38
C ARG A 63 13.85 11.74 0.83
N THR A 64 13.77 10.41 0.80
CA THR A 64 14.98 9.61 0.56
C THR A 64 14.74 8.39 -0.31
N LYS A 65 13.94 7.39 0.11
CA LYS A 65 13.86 6.10 -0.62
C LYS A 65 12.53 5.38 -0.43
N VAL A 66 12.01 4.76 -1.49
CA VAL A 66 10.93 3.76 -1.42
C VAL A 66 11.46 2.39 -1.84
N ARG A 67 11.30 1.40 -0.96
CA ARG A 67 11.75 0.03 -1.14
C ARG A 67 10.59 -0.86 -1.54
N TYR A 68 10.86 -1.76 -2.48
CA TYR A 68 9.92 -2.79 -2.92
C TYR A 68 10.59 -4.15 -2.78
N ASP A 69 9.85 -5.14 -2.31
CA ASP A 69 10.41 -6.47 -2.05
C ASP A 69 10.79 -7.20 -3.34
N ASN A 70 10.01 -7.00 -4.40
CA ASN A 70 10.36 -7.45 -5.74
C ASN A 70 10.04 -6.39 -6.78
N LEU A 71 10.89 -5.36 -6.86
CA LEU A 71 10.77 -4.30 -7.85
C LEU A 71 10.65 -4.87 -9.28
N LYS A 72 11.34 -5.97 -9.60
CA LYS A 72 11.24 -6.60 -10.93
C LYS A 72 9.84 -7.16 -11.19
N SER A 73 9.23 -7.84 -10.21
CA SER A 73 7.86 -8.34 -10.32
C SER A 73 6.83 -7.23 -10.34
N ALA A 74 6.97 -6.23 -9.47
CA ALA A 74 6.12 -5.04 -9.48
C ALA A 74 6.20 -4.34 -10.84
N VAL A 75 7.41 -4.12 -11.35
CA VAL A 75 7.63 -3.52 -12.68
C VAL A 75 7.11 -4.40 -13.81
N ALA A 76 7.25 -5.72 -13.73
CA ALA A 76 6.72 -6.63 -14.76
C ALA A 76 5.19 -6.69 -14.77
N GLN A 77 4.54 -6.67 -13.60
CA GLN A 77 3.08 -6.57 -13.47
C GLN A 77 2.55 -5.20 -13.90
N VAL A 78 3.34 -4.14 -13.67
CA VAL A 78 3.01 -2.76 -14.04
C VAL A 78 3.24 -2.48 -15.54
N LEU A 79 4.28 -3.04 -16.17
CA LEU A 79 4.67 -2.71 -17.55
C LEU A 79 4.17 -3.70 -18.61
N GLY A 80 3.09 -4.45 -18.34
CA GLY A 80 2.52 -5.46 -19.24
C GLY A 80 2.69 -5.11 -20.72
N LEU A 81 3.62 -5.82 -21.38
CA LEU A 81 4.29 -5.48 -22.65
C LEU A 81 3.35 -5.18 -23.84
N SER A 82 2.61 -4.06 -23.85
CA SER A 82 1.72 -3.74 -24.98
C SER A 82 1.45 -2.25 -25.26
N ARG A 83 1.80 -1.28 -24.39
CA ARG A 83 1.62 0.17 -24.65
C ARG A 83 2.83 1.03 -24.25
N ALA A 84 4.00 0.50 -24.56
CA ALA A 84 5.32 0.85 -24.01
C ALA A 84 5.74 2.34 -23.97
N ARG A 85 5.24 3.25 -24.82
CA ARG A 85 5.84 4.61 -24.92
C ARG A 85 5.37 5.59 -23.84
N VAL A 86 4.06 5.74 -23.65
CA VAL A 86 3.50 6.61 -22.59
C VAL A 86 3.74 6.02 -21.20
N GLU A 87 3.76 4.68 -21.12
CA GLU A 87 4.03 3.92 -19.89
C GLU A 87 5.48 4.11 -19.42
N THR A 88 6.44 4.16 -20.36
CA THR A 88 7.84 4.43 -20.03
C THR A 88 8.04 5.83 -19.44
N ASP A 89 7.36 6.85 -19.96
CA ASP A 89 7.50 8.23 -19.46
C ASP A 89 6.94 8.39 -18.04
N ARG A 90 5.75 7.84 -17.77
CA ARG A 90 5.16 7.84 -16.41
C ARG A 90 6.02 7.07 -15.43
N TRP A 91 6.57 5.94 -15.84
CA TRP A 91 7.47 5.14 -15.02
C TRP A 91 8.80 5.84 -14.74
N ILE A 92 9.39 6.52 -15.72
CA ILE A 92 10.60 7.34 -15.54
C ILE A 92 10.32 8.47 -14.56
N ALA A 93 9.25 9.23 -14.77
CA ALA A 93 8.86 10.31 -13.87
C ALA A 93 8.65 9.81 -12.43
N PHE A 94 7.99 8.66 -12.28
CA PHE A 94 7.80 8.00 -10.99
C PHE A 94 9.13 7.63 -10.34
N ARG A 95 10.03 6.92 -11.05
CA ARG A 95 11.35 6.55 -10.50
C ARG A 95 12.19 7.75 -10.09
N SER A 96 12.17 8.81 -10.89
CA SER A 96 12.85 10.06 -10.59
C SER A 96 12.28 10.75 -9.35
N HIS A 97 10.98 10.56 -9.07
CA HIS A 97 10.30 11.16 -7.93
C HIS A 97 10.49 10.38 -6.62
N PHE A 98 10.54 9.04 -6.65
CA PHE A 98 10.56 8.22 -5.44
C PHE A 98 11.92 7.67 -5.00
N GLY A 99 12.96 7.73 -5.85
CA GLY A 99 14.27 7.17 -5.51
C GLY A 99 14.15 5.68 -5.18
N ILE A 100 13.97 4.84 -6.20
CA ILE A 100 13.68 3.42 -6.01
C ILE A 100 14.97 2.60 -5.87
N GLU A 101 15.06 1.79 -4.81
CA GLU A 101 16.11 0.78 -4.61
C GLU A 101 15.50 -0.58 -4.23
N GLY A 102 16.20 -1.66 -4.57
CA GLY A 102 15.84 -3.01 -4.12
C GLY A 102 16.14 -3.19 -2.63
N ALA A 103 15.23 -3.81 -1.89
CA ALA A 103 15.42 -4.04 -0.46
C ALA A 103 16.44 -5.16 -0.21
N HIS A 104 17.45 -4.89 0.61
CA HIS A 104 18.12 -5.91 1.41
C HIS A 104 17.71 -5.63 2.86
N GLU A 105 17.12 -6.63 3.53
CA GLU A 105 16.62 -6.65 4.93
C GLU A 105 15.13 -6.28 5.22
N LYS A 106 14.28 -7.32 5.06
CA LYS A 106 13.14 -7.85 5.86
C LYS A 106 11.96 -6.96 6.35
N GLY A 107 10.77 -7.25 5.78
CA GLY A 107 9.57 -7.75 6.50
C GLY A 107 8.66 -6.77 7.23
N GLY A 108 8.97 -5.47 7.26
CA GLY A 108 8.15 -4.47 7.97
C GLY A 108 6.76 -4.31 7.34
N VAL A 109 6.70 -4.15 6.03
CA VAL A 109 5.44 -4.05 5.27
C VAL A 109 4.66 -5.37 5.27
N GLU A 110 5.31 -6.53 5.18
CA GLU A 110 4.64 -7.84 5.29
C GLU A 110 3.96 -8.01 6.66
N GLY A 111 4.67 -7.64 7.73
CA GLY A 111 4.15 -7.65 9.09
C GLY A 111 2.97 -6.69 9.25
N GLN A 112 3.01 -5.54 8.58
CA GLN A 112 1.92 -4.57 8.58
C GLN A 112 0.70 -5.07 7.81
N ILE A 113 0.86 -5.66 6.63
CA ILE A 113 -0.23 -6.31 5.87
C ILE A 113 -0.88 -7.41 6.73
N SER A 114 -0.05 -8.26 7.35
CA SER A 114 -0.50 -9.32 8.23
C SER A 114 -1.29 -8.79 9.43
N TYR A 115 -0.82 -7.71 10.05
CA TYR A 115 -1.53 -7.01 11.12
C TYR A 115 -2.87 -6.45 10.62
N PHE A 116 -2.88 -5.69 9.54
CA PHE A 116 -4.06 -4.99 9.05
C PHE A 116 -5.20 -5.96 8.73
N ARG A 117 -4.87 -7.08 8.07
CA ARG A 117 -5.81 -8.16 7.75
C ARG A 117 -6.44 -8.80 8.99
N ARG A 118 -5.63 -9.10 10.02
CA ARG A 118 -6.13 -9.73 11.25
C ARG A 118 -7.09 -8.82 12.04
N ASN A 119 -6.90 -7.51 11.97
CA ASN A 119 -7.69 -6.57 12.76
C ASN A 119 -8.93 -6.07 12.02
N HIS A 120 -8.86 -5.91 10.70
CA HIS A 120 -9.90 -5.24 9.93
C HIS A 120 -10.60 -6.12 8.89
N PHE A 121 -9.98 -7.23 8.47
CA PHE A 121 -10.58 -8.21 7.55
C PHE A 121 -11.03 -9.49 8.27
N THR A 122 -11.21 -9.42 9.59
CA THR A 122 -11.74 -10.51 10.41
C THR A 122 -12.82 -9.95 11.34
N PRO A 123 -14.12 -10.23 11.08
CA PRO A 123 -14.65 -11.03 9.97
C PRO A 123 -14.39 -10.39 8.59
N VAL A 124 -14.52 -11.19 7.52
CA VAL A 124 -14.39 -10.71 6.13
C VAL A 124 -15.42 -9.60 5.88
N PRO A 125 -15.02 -8.40 5.43
CA PRO A 125 -15.94 -7.29 5.26
C PRO A 125 -17.00 -7.59 4.19
N GLU A 126 -18.23 -7.17 4.45
CA GLU A 126 -19.33 -7.17 3.49
C GLU A 126 -19.61 -5.73 3.07
N ILE A 127 -19.58 -5.50 1.77
CA ILE A 127 -19.57 -4.17 1.16
C ILE A 127 -20.39 -4.17 -0.14
N GLY A 128 -21.01 -3.04 -0.45
CA GLY A 128 -21.69 -2.80 -1.73
C GLY A 128 -20.74 -2.35 -2.83
N SER A 129 -19.59 -1.77 -2.50
CA SER A 129 -18.61 -1.31 -3.49
C SER A 129 -17.18 -1.24 -2.94
N LEU A 130 -16.17 -1.26 -3.82
CA LEU A 130 -14.78 -1.01 -3.43
C LEU A 130 -14.54 0.42 -2.94
N ALA A 131 -15.36 1.39 -3.36
CA ALA A 131 -15.27 2.76 -2.86
C ALA A 131 -15.61 2.79 -1.35
N GLU A 132 -16.72 2.16 -0.97
CA GLU A 132 -17.14 2.00 0.43
C GLU A 132 -16.06 1.27 1.26
N LEU A 133 -15.47 0.20 0.74
CA LEU A 133 -14.37 -0.48 1.42
C LEU A 133 -13.17 0.44 1.63
N ASN A 134 -12.81 1.27 0.66
CA ASN A 134 -11.69 2.19 0.78
C ASN A 134 -11.97 3.32 1.78
N GLU A 135 -13.22 3.77 1.91
CA GLU A 135 -13.61 4.69 2.99
C GLU A 135 -13.43 4.05 4.38
N LEU A 136 -13.77 2.77 4.54
CA LEU A 136 -13.51 2.03 5.77
C LEU A 136 -12.01 1.88 6.04
N VAL A 137 -11.22 1.55 5.02
CA VAL A 137 -9.77 1.42 5.10
C VAL A 137 -9.11 2.72 5.57
N ASP A 138 -9.53 3.87 5.02
CA ASP A 138 -9.02 5.18 5.45
C ASP A 138 -9.35 5.45 6.93
N GLN A 139 -10.54 5.07 7.40
CA GLN A 139 -10.91 5.18 8.81
C GLN A 139 -10.07 4.25 9.71
N TRP A 140 -9.81 3.03 9.25
CA TRP A 140 -8.97 2.06 9.96
C TRP A 140 -7.52 2.53 10.06
N ASP A 141 -6.98 3.13 9.01
CA ASP A 141 -5.64 3.74 9.03
C ASP A 141 -5.53 4.88 10.04
N LEU A 142 -6.55 5.75 10.10
CA LEU A 142 -6.61 6.82 11.10
C LEU A 142 -6.73 6.28 12.53
N HIS A 143 -7.48 5.21 12.73
CA HIS A 143 -7.57 4.55 14.03
C HIS A 143 -6.22 3.96 14.44
N ASP A 144 -5.58 3.28 13.50
CA ASP A 144 -4.31 2.61 13.69
C ASP A 144 -3.15 3.58 13.92
N GLY A 145 -3.17 4.78 13.34
CA GLY A 145 -2.20 5.84 13.62
C GLY A 145 -2.09 6.23 15.11
N ARG A 146 -3.14 5.98 15.89
CA ARG A 146 -3.19 6.27 17.34
C ARG A 146 -2.56 5.17 18.19
N ARG A 147 -2.14 4.06 17.60
CA ARG A 147 -1.55 2.94 18.34
C ARG A 147 -0.05 3.12 18.57
N ARG A 148 0.52 2.38 19.53
CA ARG A 148 1.98 2.28 19.75
C ARG A 148 2.51 1.00 19.12
N ILE A 149 3.72 1.07 18.56
CA ILE A 149 4.42 -0.12 18.05
C ILE A 149 5.39 -0.62 19.13
N GLY A 150 5.11 -1.80 19.68
CA GLY A 150 5.93 -2.41 20.74
C GLY A 150 6.02 -1.52 21.99
N ALA A 151 7.22 -1.36 22.54
CA ALA A 151 7.48 -0.52 23.72
C ALA A 151 7.77 0.96 23.40
N ARG A 152 7.49 1.43 22.16
CA ARG A 152 7.78 2.81 21.77
C ARG A 152 6.95 3.80 22.62
N PRO A 153 7.57 4.91 23.09
CA PRO A 153 6.90 5.86 23.98
C PRO A 153 5.83 6.71 23.28
N ARG A 154 5.95 6.87 21.95
CA ARG A 154 5.03 7.63 21.10
C ARG A 154 4.13 6.72 20.28
N THR A 155 2.95 7.23 19.94
CA THR A 155 2.05 6.60 18.97
C THR A 155 2.62 6.73 17.55
N ILE A 156 2.02 6.04 16.58
CA ILE A 156 2.47 6.05 15.18
C ILE A 156 2.42 7.45 14.56
N ASP A 157 1.49 8.30 15.02
CA ASP A 157 1.27 9.67 14.51
C ASP A 157 2.08 10.77 15.23
N GLU A 158 2.80 10.46 16.32
CA GLU A 158 3.58 11.40 17.16
C GLU A 158 5.10 11.34 16.97
#